data_AF-A0A1M7YII9-F1
#
_entry.id   AF-A0A1M7YII9-F1
#
_cell.length_a   1.000
_cell.length_b   1.000
_cell.length_c   1.000
_cell.angle_alpha   90.00
_cell.angle_beta   90.00
_cell.angle_gamma   90.00
#
_symmetry.space_group_name_H-M   'P 1'
#
loop_
_entity.id
_entity.type
_entity.pdbx_description
1 polymer ?
#
loop_
_entity_poly.entity_id
_entity_poly.type
_entity_poly.pdbx_seq_one_letter_code
_entity_poly.pdbx_strand_id
1 'polypeptide(L)'
;MNLRVPLISDGLVLEMNRRILNEPIDFMGIIGHVPIAGQLPVGESTGVDVPGEIWRRFHKEKDRIARIPNGREVGVAYMGDAPEGYFTYFAGAEVESGMTDENFQIWQLPAREYIICGFEANDFSEDG
;
A
#
# COMPACT_ATOMS: atom_id res chain seq x y z
N MET A 1 -2.14 -7.53 -30.42
CA MET A 1 -3.44 -6.85 -30.20
C MET A 1 -3.56 -6.50 -28.73
N ASN A 2 -3.61 -5.21 -28.39
CA ASN A 2 -3.80 -4.73 -27.02
C ASN A 2 -5.29 -4.43 -26.83
N LEU A 3 -5.97 -5.21 -26.00
CA LEU A 3 -7.32 -4.87 -25.54
C LEU A 3 -7.17 -4.03 -24.27
N ARG A 4 -7.05 -2.71 -24.43
CA ARG A 4 -7.35 -1.75 -23.36
C ARG A 4 -8.86 -1.69 -23.25
N VAL A 5 -9.44 -2.24 -22.19
CA VAL A 5 -10.86 -2.09 -21.91
C VAL A 5 -10.98 -1.26 -20.64
N PRO A 6 -11.23 0.05 -20.74
CA PRO A 6 -11.60 0.83 -19.57
C PRO A 6 -13.00 0.37 -19.13
N LEU A 7 -13.12 -0.03 -17.86
CA LEU A 7 -14.42 -0.19 -17.23
C LEU A 7 -14.83 1.19 -16.72
N ILE A 8 -15.92 1.75 -17.26
CA ILE A 8 -16.47 3.04 -16.87
C ILE A 8 -17.79 2.77 -16.15
N SER A 9 -17.86 3.13 -14.87
CA SER A 9 -19.09 3.12 -14.08
C SER A 9 -19.11 4.38 -13.22
N ASP A 10 -20.18 5.16 -13.28
CA ASP A 10 -20.49 6.33 -12.44
C ASP A 10 -19.27 7.14 -11.93
N GLY A 11 -18.49 7.71 -12.86
CA GLY A 11 -17.40 8.64 -12.53
C GLY A 11 -16.07 8.01 -12.08
N LEU A 12 -15.97 6.68 -12.02
CA LEU A 12 -14.72 5.97 -11.71
C LEU A 12 -14.16 5.27 -12.96
N VAL A 13 -12.93 5.61 -13.34
CA VAL A 13 -12.18 4.94 -14.43
C VAL A 13 -11.13 4.04 -13.80
N LEU A 14 -11.27 2.72 -14.01
CA LEU A 14 -10.23 1.76 -13.65
C LEU A 14 -9.31 1.52 -14.86
N GLU A 15 -8.07 1.99 -14.75
CA GLU A 15 -7.03 1.68 -15.74
C GLU A 15 -6.13 0.53 -15.29
N MET A 16 -6.18 -0.59 -16.00
CA MET A 16 -5.26 -1.71 -15.80
C MET A 16 -4.12 -1.65 -16.80
N ASN A 17 -2.89 -1.52 -16.30
CA ASN A 17 -1.68 -1.46 -17.11
C ASN A 17 -0.65 -2.47 -16.63
N ARG A 18 0.09 -3.09 -17.54
CA ARG A 18 1.29 -3.86 -17.18
C ARG A 18 2.51 -2.96 -17.21
N ARG A 19 3.34 -3.03 -16.17
CA ARG A 19 4.62 -2.31 -16.12
C ARG A 19 5.74 -3.21 -15.63
N ILE A 20 6.92 -3.02 -16.19
CA ILE A 20 8.14 -3.68 -15.74
C ILE A 20 8.89 -2.71 -14.83
N LEU A 21 9.16 -3.14 -13.60
CA LEU A 21 10.07 -2.47 -12.70
C LEU A 21 11.45 -3.12 -12.85
N ASN A 22 12.44 -2.34 -13.31
CA ASN A 22 13.76 -2.86 -13.65
C ASN A 22 14.68 -3.01 -12.43
N GLU A 23 14.54 -2.13 -11.44
CA GLU A 23 15.35 -2.12 -10.23
C GLU A 23 14.43 -2.22 -9.01
N PRO A 24 14.81 -2.95 -7.95
CA PRO A 24 14.03 -3.00 -6.73
C PRO A 24 13.96 -1.61 -6.07
N ILE A 25 12.91 -1.39 -5.28
CA ILE A 25 12.74 -0.17 -4.49
C ILE A 25 12.63 -0.55 -3.03
N ASP A 26 13.46 0.06 -2.18
CA ASP A 26 13.48 -0.20 -0.75
C ASP A 26 12.52 0.74 -0.01
N PHE A 27 11.75 0.17 0.90
CA PHE A 27 10.87 0.89 1.82
C PHE A 27 11.24 0.53 3.25
N MET A 28 11.13 1.52 4.14
CA MET A 28 11.30 1.37 5.58
C MET A 28 10.02 1.78 6.30
N GLY A 29 9.59 0.99 7.28
CA GLY A 29 8.29 1.21 7.90
C GLY A 29 7.96 0.30 9.07
N ILE A 30 6.66 0.13 9.31
CA ILE A 30 6.11 -0.63 10.43
C ILE A 30 5.23 -1.75 9.88
N ILE A 31 5.25 -2.90 10.55
CA ILE A 31 4.37 -4.03 10.28
C ILE A 31 3.32 -4.21 11.37
N GLY A 32 2.20 -4.82 10.98
CA GLY A 32 1.21 -5.38 11.90
C GLY A 32 0.49 -6.58 11.26
N HIS A 33 -0.16 -7.39 12.10
CA HIS A 33 -0.97 -8.52 11.63
C HIS A 33 -2.44 -8.11 11.61
N VAL A 34 -3.08 -8.27 10.45
CA VAL A 34 -4.49 -7.94 10.23
C VAL A 34 -5.30 -9.24 10.17
N PRO A 35 -6.35 -9.39 10.97
CA PRO A 35 -7.19 -10.59 10.91
C PRO A 35 -7.92 -10.68 9.56
N ILE A 36 -7.91 -11.86 8.94
CA ILE A 36 -8.65 -12.14 7.72
C ILE A 36 -10.16 -12.10 8.02
N ALA A 37 -10.56 -12.66 9.17
CA ALA A 37 -11.92 -12.59 9.67
C ALA A 37 -12.26 -11.13 10.05
N GLY A 38 -13.10 -10.47 9.23
CA GLY A 38 -13.52 -9.08 9.42
C GLY A 38 -13.10 -8.10 8.32
N GLN A 39 -12.31 -8.54 7.32
CA GLN A 39 -11.98 -7.73 6.13
C GLN A 39 -12.88 -8.06 4.91
N LEU A 40 -13.82 -8.99 5.05
CA LEU A 40 -14.87 -9.24 4.07
C LEU A 40 -16.00 -8.22 4.29
N PRO A 41 -16.40 -7.41 3.29
CA PRO A 41 -17.47 -6.45 3.43
C PRO A 41 -18.81 -7.19 3.49
N VAL A 42 -19.16 -7.69 4.67
CA VAL A 42 -20.51 -8.20 4.96
C VAL A 42 -21.24 -7.09 5.71
N GLY A 43 -21.65 -6.05 4.96
CA GLY A 43 -22.72 -5.08 5.25
C GLY A 43 -22.70 -4.24 6.55
N GLU A 44 -22.23 -4.76 7.68
CA GLU A 44 -22.46 -4.22 9.03
C GLU A 44 -21.34 -4.59 10.04
N SER A 45 -20.15 -5.01 9.59
CA SER A 45 -19.05 -5.27 10.52
C SER A 45 -18.26 -3.99 10.79
N THR A 46 -18.45 -3.39 11.96
CA THR A 46 -17.51 -2.41 12.55
C THR A 46 -16.24 -3.14 12.98
N GLY A 47 -15.51 -3.73 12.04
CA GLY A 47 -14.20 -4.31 12.30
C GLY A 47 -13.23 -3.22 12.75
N VAL A 48 -12.29 -3.55 13.64
CA VAL A 48 -11.18 -2.64 13.98
C VAL A 48 -10.41 -2.36 12.69
N ASP A 49 -10.24 -1.07 12.35
CA ASP A 49 -9.43 -0.61 11.22
C ASP A 49 -7.94 -0.75 11.57
N VAL A 50 -7.46 -2.00 11.55
CA VAL A 50 -6.07 -2.35 11.83
C VAL A 50 -5.12 -1.72 10.79
N PRO A 51 -5.40 -1.75 9.47
CA PRO A 51 -4.56 -1.04 8.49
C PRO A 51 -4.45 0.45 8.78
N GLY A 52 -5.55 1.14 9.10
CA GLY A 52 -5.51 2.55 9.45
C GLY A 52 -4.77 2.84 10.75
N GLU A 53 -4.79 1.92 11.73
CA GLU A 53 -3.95 2.05 12.93
C GLU A 53 -2.46 1.92 12.60
N ILE A 54 -2.09 0.97 11.73
CA ILE A 54 -0.72 0.81 11.26
C ILE A 54 -0.25 2.09 10.56
N TRP A 55 -1.07 2.69 9.70
CA TRP A 55 -0.78 3.99 9.08
C TRP A 55 -0.64 5.12 10.10
N ARG A 56 -1.55 5.21 11.09
CA ARG A 56 -1.44 6.22 12.16
C ARG A 56 -0.14 6.09 12.95
N ARG A 57 0.30 4.86 13.25
CA ARG A 57 1.57 4.60 13.92
C ARG A 57 2.76 4.98 13.03
N PHE A 58 2.73 4.56 11.77
CA PHE A 58 3.76 4.93 10.80
C PHE A 58 3.92 6.45 10.68
N HIS A 59 2.82 7.21 10.55
CA HIS A 59 2.87 8.67 10.45
C HIS A 59 3.42 9.38 11.69
N LYS A 60 3.33 8.77 12.88
CA LYS A 60 3.94 9.31 14.11
C LYS A 60 5.46 9.11 14.13
N GLU A 61 5.95 8.05 13.50
CA GLU A 61 7.37 7.66 13.57
C GLU A 61 8.14 8.01 12.28
N LYS A 62 7.47 8.27 11.15
CA LYS A 62 8.10 8.38 9.82
C LYS A 62 9.13 9.51 9.68
N ASP A 63 9.10 10.50 10.57
CA ASP A 63 10.09 11.59 10.59
C ASP A 63 11.45 11.15 11.17
N ARG A 64 11.51 9.97 11.79
CA ARG A 64 12.75 9.33 12.23
C ARG A 64 13.44 8.55 11.11
N ILE A 65 12.72 8.27 10.02
CA ILE A 65 13.25 7.57 8.84
C ILE A 65 13.90 8.62 7.92
N ALA A 66 15.12 8.37 7.45
CA ALA A 66 15.76 9.19 6.43
C ALA A 66 15.14 8.91 5.04
N ARG A 67 13.91 9.39 4.86
CA ARG A 67 13.09 9.17 3.65
C ARG A 67 13.64 9.94 2.46
N ILE A 68 13.41 9.40 1.25
CA ILE A 68 13.66 10.16 0.02
C ILE A 68 12.72 11.38 -0.02
N PRO A 69 13.23 12.60 -0.28
CA PRO A 69 12.38 13.78 -0.46
C PRO A 69 11.38 13.58 -1.61
N ASN A 70 10.09 13.83 -1.35
CA ASN A 70 8.99 13.52 -2.28
C ASN A 70 8.94 12.03 -2.73
N GLY A 71 9.55 11.14 -1.94
CA GLY A 71 9.49 9.70 -2.14
C GLY A 71 8.10 9.12 -1.88
N ARG A 72 7.91 7.88 -2.28
CA ARG A 72 6.62 7.19 -2.16
C ARG A 72 6.37 6.70 -0.74
N GLU A 73 5.11 6.63 -0.36
CA GLU A 73 4.65 5.81 0.77
C GLU A 73 3.87 4.61 0.22
N VAL A 74 3.94 3.47 0.89
CA VAL A 74 3.33 2.22 0.42
C VAL A 74 2.65 1.47 1.55
N GLY A 75 1.48 0.91 1.23
CA GLY A 75 0.82 -0.13 2.02
C GLY A 75 0.96 -1.47 1.30
N VAL A 76 1.41 -2.52 1.99
CA VAL A 76 1.60 -3.85 1.39
C VAL A 76 0.94 -4.91 2.26
N ALA A 77 0.02 -5.67 1.67
CA ALA A 77 -0.56 -6.86 2.29
C ALA A 77 0.09 -8.14 1.71
N TYR A 78 0.58 -9.02 2.57
CA TYR A 78 1.17 -10.30 2.18
C TYR A 78 1.08 -11.31 3.33
N MET A 79 1.11 -12.61 3.04
CA MET A 79 0.98 -13.63 4.09
C MET A 79 2.20 -13.66 5.02
N GLY A 80 3.42 -13.60 4.46
CA GLY A 80 4.66 -13.54 5.23
C GLY A 80 4.70 -14.59 6.34
N ASP A 81 5.09 -14.16 7.54
CA ASP A 81 5.13 -14.97 8.77
C ASP A 81 3.90 -14.72 9.67
N ALA A 82 2.80 -14.21 9.12
CA ALA A 82 1.61 -13.92 9.91
C ALA A 82 1.03 -15.20 10.56
N PRO A 83 0.49 -15.12 11.78
CA PRO A 83 -0.22 -16.22 12.40
C PRO A 83 -1.41 -16.70 11.56
N GLU A 84 -1.82 -17.96 11.75
CA GLU A 84 -3.00 -18.50 11.09
C GLU A 84 -4.23 -17.61 11.34
N GLY A 85 -4.96 -17.31 10.26
CA GLY A 85 -6.12 -16.41 10.30
C GLY A 85 -5.78 -14.92 10.16
N TYR A 86 -4.50 -14.56 9.97
CA TYR A 86 -4.04 -13.19 9.76
C TYR A 86 -3.21 -13.07 8.47
N PHE A 87 -3.03 -11.84 7.99
CA PHE A 87 -2.01 -11.48 7.02
C PHE A 87 -1.15 -10.33 7.56
N THR A 88 0.08 -10.20 7.07
CA THR A 88 0.96 -9.08 7.40
C THR A 88 0.59 -7.88 6.56
N TYR A 89 0.45 -6.73 7.22
CA TYR A 89 0.31 -5.43 6.57
C TYR A 89 1.50 -4.54 6.94
N PHE A 90 2.21 -4.06 5.92
CA PHE A 90 3.32 -3.12 6.05
C PHE A 90 2.86 -1.73 5.61
N ALA A 91 3.21 -0.70 6.38
CA ALA A 91 3.14 0.70 5.95
C ALA A 91 4.52 1.34 6.07
N GLY A 92 5.01 1.97 5.00
CA GLY A 92 6.36 2.51 4.97
C GLY A 92 6.58 3.59 3.94
N ALA A 93 7.75 4.23 4.03
CA ALA A 93 8.24 5.22 3.07
C ALA A 93 9.47 4.72 2.34
N GLU A 94 9.63 5.19 1.11
CA GLU A 94 10.78 4.93 0.27
C GLU A 94 12.07 5.50 0.87
N VAL A 95 13.12 4.71 0.82
CA VAL A 95 14.46 5.04 1.32
C VAL A 95 15.51 4.75 0.27
N GLU A 96 16.68 5.36 0.41
CA GLU A 96 17.83 5.03 -0.42
C GLU A 96 18.22 3.55 -0.25
N SER A 97 18.68 2.93 -1.34
CA SER A 97 18.99 1.49 -1.34
C SER A 97 20.03 1.15 -0.28
N GLY A 98 19.79 0.06 0.44
CA GLY A 98 20.71 -0.48 1.44
C GLY A 98 20.71 0.26 2.78
N MET A 99 19.83 1.23 2.97
CA MET A 99 19.58 1.79 4.30
C MET A 99 18.95 0.77 5.24
N THR A 100 19.38 0.80 6.50
CA THR A 100 18.83 -0.04 7.57
C THR A 100 18.65 0.79 8.84
N ASP A 101 17.64 0.41 9.62
CA ASP A 101 17.40 0.92 10.98
C ASP A 101 16.71 -0.20 11.75
N GLU A 102 17.27 -0.59 12.90
CA GLU A 102 16.74 -1.67 13.73
C GLU A 102 15.35 -1.39 14.32
N ASN A 103 14.95 -0.11 14.36
CA ASN A 103 13.63 0.30 14.84
C ASN A 103 12.52 0.09 13.80
N PHE A 104 12.89 -0.18 12.55
CA PHE A 104 11.96 -0.25 11.43
C PHE A 104 12.14 -1.53 10.61
N GLN A 105 11.05 -1.98 10.00
CA GLN A 105 11.09 -3.08 9.06
C GLN A 105 11.50 -2.56 7.67
N ILE A 106 12.40 -3.29 7.02
CA ILE A 106 12.68 -3.12 5.59
C ILE A 106 11.74 -4.01 4.78
N TRP A 107 11.12 -3.45 3.75
CA TRP A 107 10.37 -4.17 2.75
C TRP A 107 10.79 -3.70 1.35
N GLN A 108 11.06 -4.63 0.45
CA GLN A 108 11.51 -4.31 -0.89
C GLN A 108 10.38 -4.58 -1.89
N LEU A 109 10.11 -3.63 -2.78
CA LEU A 109 9.33 -3.84 -4.01
C LEU A 109 10.28 -4.41 -5.08
N PRO A 110 10.22 -5.71 -5.38
CA PRO A 110 11.20 -6.36 -6.23
C PRO A 110 11.10 -5.96 -7.70
N ALA A 111 12.22 -5.96 -8.42
CA ALA A 111 12.23 -5.82 -9.87
C ALA A 111 11.49 -6.99 -10.55
N ARG A 112 10.36 -6.71 -11.21
CA ARG A 112 9.54 -7.69 -11.97
C ARG A 112 8.43 -6.98 -12.78
N GLU A 113 7.65 -7.77 -13.51
CA GLU A 113 6.40 -7.31 -14.11
C GLU A 113 5.29 -7.17 -13.05
N TYR A 114 4.56 -6.07 -13.10
CA TYR A 114 3.42 -5.75 -12.25
C TYR A 114 2.19 -5.42 -13.09
N ILE A 115 1.03 -5.82 -12.60
CA ILE A 115 -0.26 -5.26 -13.02
C ILE A 115 -0.55 -4.08 -12.08
N ILE A 116 -0.72 -2.90 -12.66
CA ILE A 116 -1.00 -1.66 -11.94
C ILE A 116 -2.43 -1.26 -12.27
N CYS A 117 -3.22 -1.03 -11.22
CA CYS A 117 -4.56 -0.45 -11.29
C CYS A 117 -4.48 0.99 -10.78
N GLY A 118 -4.77 1.96 -11.64
CA GLY A 118 -4.90 3.37 -11.25
C GLY A 118 -6.34 3.68 -10.85
N PHE A 119 -6.51 4.41 -9.76
CA PHE A 119 -7.78 5.01 -9.37
C PHE A 119 -7.57 6.51 -9.26
N GLU A 120 -8.30 7.27 -10.05
CA GLU A 120 -8.40 8.71 -9.92
C GLU A 120 -9.79 9.02 -9.39
N ALA A 121 -9.87 9.61 -8.19
CA ALA A 121 -11.10 10.19 -7.69
C ALA A 121 -11.00 11.70 -7.93
N ASN A 122 -11.91 12.26 -8.73
CA ASN A 122 -12.03 13.71 -8.83
C ASN A 122 -12.52 14.25 -7.48
N ASP A 123 -11.82 15.24 -6.95
CA ASP A 123 -12.33 16.08 -5.88
C ASP A 123 -13.34 17.03 -6.54
N PHE A 124 -14.63 16.71 -6.48
CA PHE A 124 -15.67 17.61 -6.97
C PHE A 124 -15.83 18.73 -5.94
N SER A 125 -15.12 19.84 -6.10
CA SER A 125 -15.52 21.08 -5.46
C SER A 125 -16.86 21.50 -6.05
N GLU A 126 -17.91 21.53 -5.23
CA GLU A 126 -19.19 22.15 -5.58
C GLU A 126 -18.97 23.66 -5.76
N ASP A 127 -18.81 24.11 -7.01
CA ASP A 127 -18.96 25.52 -7.34
C ASP A 127 -20.47 25.85 -7.28
N GLY A 128 -20.87 26.52 -6.20
CA GLY A 128 -22.18 27.14 -6.00
C GLY A 128 -22.04 28.59 -5.56
#